data_AF-A0A0S8B0N4-F1
#
_entry.id   AF-A0A0S8B0N4-F1
#
_cell.length_a   1.000
_cell.length_b   1.000
_cell.length_c   1.000
_cell.angle_alpha   90.00
_cell.angle_beta   90.00
_cell.angle_gamma   90.00
#
_symmetry.space_group_name_H-M   'P 1'
#
loop_
_entity.id
_entity.type
_entity.pdbx_description
1 polymer ?
#
loop_
_entity_poly.entity_id
_entity_poly.type
_entity_poly.pdbx_seq_one_letter_code
_entity_poly.pdbx_strand_id
1 'polypeptide(L)'
;RLALTIQAPYADLGVGESIAVNGACLTIVECAPDWFRVEAVVTTRGRTRFGEMGVGERVNLERAMQMGDRFGGHLVQGHVDGVGEVVDVRSEGDAILIDIAVPSEVAEVSVPYGSVAVDGVSMTVNALPKPGVVQLSVIPFTCEHTTLGRLRPGDGVHLEADMIGKYVRQILRDRGAVE
;
A
#
# COMPACT_ATOMS: atom_id res chain seq x y z
N ARG A 1 -0.99 16.71 15.71
CA ARG A 1 -1.40 15.32 15.41
C ARG A 1 -2.10 15.35 14.06
N LEU A 2 -1.71 14.48 13.12
CA LEU A 2 -2.37 14.42 11.81
C LEU A 2 -3.64 13.58 11.97
N ALA A 3 -4.77 14.08 11.50
CA ALA A 3 -6.04 13.39 11.58
C ALA A 3 -6.72 13.44 10.22
N LEU A 4 -7.32 12.32 9.82
CA LEU A 4 -8.01 12.17 8.55
C LEU A 4 -9.47 11.87 8.85
N THR A 5 -10.37 12.54 8.15
CA THR A 5 -11.80 12.21 8.12
C THR A 5 -12.09 11.67 6.73
N ILE A 6 -12.59 10.45 6.67
CA ILE A 6 -12.70 9.68 5.43
C ILE A 6 -14.14 9.27 5.26
N GLN A 7 -14.72 9.61 4.10
CA GLN A 7 -16.01 9.10 3.69
C GLN A 7 -15.87 7.63 3.30
N ALA A 8 -16.72 6.76 3.82
CA ALA A 8 -16.64 5.32 3.60
C ALA A 8 -18.03 4.69 3.49
N PRO A 9 -18.19 3.64 2.66
CA PRO A 9 -19.48 2.96 2.50
C PRO A 9 -19.76 1.91 3.59
N TYR A 10 -18.91 1.78 4.61
CA TYR A 10 -19.04 0.77 5.66
C TYR A 10 -20.05 1.22 6.71
N ALA A 11 -21.16 0.49 6.83
CA ALA A 11 -22.24 0.82 7.76
C ALA A 11 -21.99 0.38 9.21
N ASP A 12 -21.02 -0.52 9.43
CA ASP A 12 -20.80 -1.25 10.68
C ASP A 12 -19.39 -1.05 11.27
N LEU A 13 -18.81 0.15 11.11
CA LEU A 13 -17.53 0.48 11.73
C LEU A 13 -17.69 0.84 13.22
N GLY A 14 -16.82 0.29 14.06
CA GLY A 14 -16.70 0.62 15.47
C GLY A 14 -15.46 1.46 15.81
N VAL A 15 -15.58 2.32 16.83
CA VAL A 15 -14.42 2.97 17.46
C VAL A 15 -13.50 1.91 18.05
N GLY A 16 -12.19 2.05 17.80
CA GLY A 16 -11.16 1.10 18.20
C GLY A 16 -10.83 0.04 17.15
N GLU A 17 -11.62 -0.09 16.08
CA GLU A 17 -11.31 -1.00 14.97
C GLU A 17 -10.09 -0.51 14.17
N SER A 18 -9.37 -1.48 13.60
CA SER A 18 -8.28 -1.23 12.65
C SER A 18 -8.82 -1.21 11.22
N ILE A 19 -8.44 -0.19 10.48
CA ILE A 19 -8.76 -0.02 9.07
C ILE A 19 -7.53 0.44 8.31
N ALA A 20 -7.24 -0.19 7.18
CA ALA A 20 -6.18 0.22 6.29
C ALA A 20 -6.68 1.36 5.38
N VAL A 21 -5.94 2.47 5.36
CA VAL A 21 -6.17 3.60 4.44
C VAL A 21 -4.94 3.74 3.56
N ASN A 22 -5.08 3.54 2.25
CA ASN A 22 -3.95 3.40 1.33
C ASN A 22 -2.86 2.46 1.90
N GLY A 23 -3.27 1.33 2.48
CA GLY A 23 -2.34 0.36 3.07
C GLY A 23 -1.68 0.77 4.39
N ALA A 24 -2.05 1.88 5.02
CA ALA A 24 -1.61 2.18 6.38
C ALA A 24 -2.69 1.78 7.39
N CYS A 25 -2.35 0.88 8.32
CA CYS A 25 -3.22 0.49 9.42
C CYS A 25 -3.40 1.65 10.39
N LEU A 26 -4.66 2.05 10.60
CA LEU A 26 -5.05 3.14 11.48
C LEU A 26 -6.20 2.70 12.37
N THR A 27 -6.30 3.32 13.55
CA THR A 27 -7.39 3.05 14.50
C THR A 27 -8.48 4.10 14.38
N ILE A 28 -9.72 3.65 14.23
CA ILE A 28 -10.89 4.52 14.20
C ILE A 28 -11.09 5.14 15.58
N VAL A 29 -11.11 6.47 15.65
CA VAL A 29 -11.33 7.23 16.90
C VAL A 29 -12.73 7.82 17.00
N GLU A 30 -13.42 7.95 15.87
CA GLU A 30 -14.79 8.46 15.74
C GLU A 30 -15.39 7.94 14.44
N CYS A 31 -16.69 7.63 14.41
CA CYS A 31 -17.37 7.14 13.21
C CYS A 31 -18.85 7.50 13.18
N ALA A 32 -19.39 7.55 11.97
CA ALA A 32 -20.79 7.71 11.64
C ALA A 32 -21.13 6.81 10.41
N PRO A 33 -22.40 6.73 9.99
CA PRO A 33 -22.81 5.78 8.93
C PRO A 33 -22.09 5.88 7.58
N ASP A 34 -21.55 7.05 7.24
CA ASP A 34 -20.92 7.33 5.94
C ASP A 34 -19.49 7.87 6.06
N TRP A 35 -18.94 7.96 7.27
CA TRP A 35 -17.57 8.42 7.47
C TRP A 35 -16.96 7.91 8.77
N PHE A 36 -15.63 7.90 8.81
CA PHE A 36 -14.88 7.66 10.03
C PHE A 36 -13.68 8.61 10.13
N ARG A 37 -13.14 8.74 11.34
CA ARG A 37 -11.96 9.55 11.64
C ARG A 37 -10.88 8.68 12.25
N VAL A 38 -9.66 8.92 11.81
CA VAL A 38 -8.44 8.26 12.27
C VAL A 38 -7.38 9.30 12.60
N GLU A 39 -6.43 8.92 13.45
CA GLU A 39 -5.29 9.76 13.80
C GLU A 39 -3.98 9.03 13.52
N ALA A 40 -3.12 9.64 12.70
CA ALA A 40 -1.81 9.11 12.38
C ALA A 40 -0.79 9.54 13.44
N VAL A 41 -0.04 8.57 13.95
CA VAL A 41 1.12 8.81 14.82
C VAL A 41 2.30 9.36 14.00
N VAL A 42 3.34 9.86 14.69
CA VAL A 42 4.50 10.50 14.05
C VAL A 42 5.21 9.54 13.07
N THR A 43 5.36 8.27 13.45
CA THR A 43 6.00 7.26 12.60
C THR A 43 5.23 7.02 11.30
N THR A 44 3.89 6.85 11.38
CA THR A 44 3.04 6.73 10.19
C THR A 44 3.16 7.98 9.31
N ARG A 45 3.03 9.18 9.90
CA ARG A 45 3.15 10.45 9.16
C ARG A 45 4.50 10.58 8.43
N GLY A 46 5.58 10.07 9.00
CA GLY A 46 6.91 10.14 8.39
C GLY A 46 7.13 9.15 7.24
N ARG A 47 6.26 8.16 7.07
CA ARG A 47 6.36 7.10 6.05
C ARG A 47 5.21 7.09 5.05
N THR A 48 4.21 7.95 5.25
CA THR A 48 3.03 8.07 4.40
C THR A 48 2.91 9.49 3.86
N ARG A 49 2.18 9.63 2.75
CA ARG A 49 1.87 10.93 2.13
C ARG A 49 0.67 11.63 2.76
N PHE A 50 0.11 11.11 3.85
CA PHE A 50 -1.09 11.67 4.48
C PHE A 50 -0.98 13.15 4.85
N GLY A 51 0.24 13.66 5.10
CA GLY A 51 0.46 15.07 5.40
C GLY A 51 0.33 16.01 4.18
N GLU A 52 0.35 15.45 2.96
CA GLU A 52 0.31 16.15 1.68
C GLU A 52 -1.06 16.00 1.00
N MET A 53 -1.88 15.06 1.46
CA MET A 53 -3.17 14.76 0.87
C MET A 53 -4.20 15.87 1.09
N GLY A 54 -4.99 16.11 0.06
CA GLY A 54 -6.04 17.14 0.05
C GLY A 54 -7.44 16.60 0.35
N VAL A 55 -8.34 17.50 0.72
CA VAL A 55 -9.78 17.17 0.80
C VAL A 55 -10.29 16.79 -0.59
N GLY A 56 -11.04 15.69 -0.66
CA GLY A 56 -11.60 15.15 -1.91
C GLY A 56 -10.69 14.15 -2.63
N GLU A 57 -9.48 13.92 -2.14
CA GLU A 57 -8.61 12.87 -2.64
C GLU A 57 -9.19 11.48 -2.32
N ARG A 58 -9.10 10.55 -3.28
CA ARG A 58 -9.59 9.19 -3.13
C ARG A 58 -8.56 8.33 -2.42
N VAL A 59 -9.04 7.41 -1.59
CA VAL A 59 -8.22 6.43 -0.89
C VAL A 59 -8.73 5.01 -1.15
N ASN A 60 -7.83 4.04 -1.12
CA ASN A 60 -8.18 2.63 -0.97
C ASN A 60 -8.45 2.36 0.50
N LEU A 61 -9.48 1.55 0.77
CA LEU A 61 -9.87 1.16 2.12
C LEU A 61 -9.97 -0.36 2.19
N GLU A 62 -9.44 -0.94 3.28
CA GLU A 62 -9.59 -2.36 3.59
C GLU A 62 -9.80 -2.52 5.10
N ARG A 63 -10.82 -3.29 5.49
CA ARG A 63 -11.07 -3.62 6.89
C ARG A 63 -10.07 -4.67 7.37
N ALA A 64 -9.78 -4.69 8.67
CA ALA A 64 -9.03 -5.80 9.26
C ALA A 64 -9.72 -7.14 8.97
N MET A 65 -8.93 -8.12 8.55
CA MET A 65 -9.43 -9.46 8.21
C MET A 65 -9.99 -10.19 9.43
N GLN A 66 -11.15 -10.83 9.26
CA GLN A 66 -11.72 -11.70 10.29
C GLN A 66 -11.02 -13.06 10.33
N MET A 67 -10.96 -13.68 11.51
CA MET A 67 -10.42 -15.03 11.64
C MET A 67 -11.26 -16.03 10.83
N GLY A 68 -10.59 -16.81 9.97
CA GLY A 68 -11.24 -17.81 9.11
C GLY A 68 -11.79 -17.27 7.79
N ASP A 69 -11.61 -15.98 7.50
CA ASP A 69 -11.98 -15.38 6.23
C ASP A 69 -11.00 -15.76 5.09
N ARG A 70 -11.34 -15.42 3.86
CA ARG A 70 -10.54 -15.69 2.67
C ARG A 70 -9.35 -14.75 2.58
N PHE A 71 -8.19 -15.36 2.42
CA PHE A 71 -6.94 -14.68 2.16
C PHE A 71 -6.68 -14.59 0.64
N GLY A 72 -7.20 -13.54 0.00
CA GLY A 72 -7.19 -13.40 -1.46
C GLY A 72 -5.91 -12.83 -2.08
N GLY A 73 -5.03 -12.24 -1.27
CA GLY A 73 -3.77 -11.63 -1.69
C GLY A 73 -2.56 -12.21 -0.95
N HIS A 74 -1.67 -11.34 -0.48
CA HIS A 74 -0.55 -11.68 0.41
C HIS A 74 -0.70 -11.01 1.79
N LEU A 75 0.26 -11.25 2.71
CA LEU A 75 0.17 -10.73 4.08
C LEU A 75 0.53 -9.24 4.11
N VAL A 76 -0.51 -8.41 4.14
CA VAL A 76 -0.40 -6.95 4.31
C VAL A 76 -0.74 -6.63 5.77
N GLN A 77 0.23 -6.08 6.50
CA GLN A 77 0.08 -5.67 7.90
C GLN A 77 -0.56 -4.29 8.03
N GLY A 78 -0.45 -3.48 6.98
CA GLY A 78 -0.75 -2.08 7.02
C GLY A 78 0.42 -1.24 7.58
N HIS A 79 1.65 -1.75 7.45
CA HIS A 79 2.86 -1.13 7.97
C HIS A 79 3.71 -0.61 6.82
N VAL A 80 3.30 0.55 6.30
CA VAL A 80 3.99 1.25 5.20
C VAL A 80 5.47 1.45 5.53
N ASP A 81 6.32 0.97 4.63
CA ASP A 81 7.79 1.10 4.74
C ASP A 81 8.25 2.48 4.27
N GLY A 82 7.58 3.03 3.25
CA GLY A 82 7.83 4.37 2.74
C GLY A 82 6.94 4.73 1.56
N VAL A 83 7.24 5.89 0.98
CA VAL A 83 6.55 6.42 -0.21
C VAL A 83 7.42 6.16 -1.44
N GLY A 84 6.83 5.55 -2.47
CA GLY A 84 7.42 5.46 -3.80
C GLY A 84 6.85 6.50 -4.75
N GLU A 85 7.51 6.69 -5.89
CA GLU A 85 7.08 7.60 -6.95
C GLU A 85 6.77 6.82 -8.22
N VAL A 86 5.60 7.03 -8.80
CA VAL A 86 5.26 6.48 -10.11
C VAL A 86 6.11 7.17 -11.17
N VAL A 87 6.91 6.42 -11.91
CA VAL A 87 7.83 6.96 -12.93
C VAL A 87 7.37 6.72 -14.36
N ASP A 88 6.53 5.71 -14.60
CA ASP A 88 5.92 5.47 -15.91
C ASP A 88 4.57 4.77 -15.77
N VAL A 89 3.64 5.08 -16.68
CA VAL A 89 2.33 4.45 -16.78
C VAL A 89 2.01 4.27 -18.26
N ARG A 90 1.80 3.02 -18.69
CA ARG A 90 1.51 2.70 -20.11
C ARG A 90 0.57 1.52 -20.24
N SER A 91 -0.24 1.51 -21.30
CA SER A 91 -1.07 0.37 -21.65
C SER A 91 -0.26 -0.66 -22.44
N GLU A 92 -0.39 -1.93 -22.07
CA GLU A 92 0.23 -3.06 -22.76
C GLU A 92 -0.80 -4.19 -22.84
N GLY A 93 -1.31 -4.47 -24.04
CA GLY A 93 -2.37 -5.46 -24.22
C GLY A 93 -3.64 -5.12 -23.42
N ASP A 94 -4.01 -6.02 -22.51
CA ASP A 94 -5.19 -5.92 -21.64
C ASP A 94 -4.87 -5.36 -20.23
N ALA A 95 -3.63 -4.94 -19.98
CA ALA A 95 -3.19 -4.42 -18.70
C ALA A 95 -2.60 -3.01 -18.78
N ILE A 96 -2.57 -2.33 -17.64
CA ILE A 96 -1.77 -1.11 -17.43
C ILE A 96 -0.50 -1.51 -16.69
N LEU A 97 0.65 -1.19 -17.29
CA LEU A 97 1.94 -1.32 -16.64
C LEU A 97 2.26 -0.03 -15.89
N ILE A 98 2.66 -0.16 -14.63
CA ILE A 98 3.02 0.96 -13.76
C ILE A 98 4.42 0.69 -13.22
N ASP A 99 5.38 1.55 -13.56
CA ASP A 99 6.73 1.51 -13.00
C ASP A 99 6.82 2.48 -11.82
N ILE A 100 7.30 2.00 -10.68
CA ILE A 100 7.37 2.75 -9.42
C ILE A 100 8.82 2.74 -8.94
N ALA A 101 9.41 3.92 -8.75
CA ALA A 101 10.66 4.08 -8.01
C ALA A 101 10.37 3.88 -6.52
N VAL A 102 11.07 2.92 -5.90
CA VAL A 102 10.80 2.48 -4.53
C VAL A 102 11.98 2.79 -3.59
N PRO A 103 11.73 3.01 -2.29
CA PRO A 103 12.80 3.11 -1.29
C PRO A 103 13.67 1.84 -1.24
N SER A 104 14.91 1.97 -0.78
CA SER A 104 15.86 0.86 -0.64
C SER A 104 15.28 -0.33 0.13
N GLU A 105 14.53 -0.05 1.17
CA GLU A 105 13.96 -1.04 2.09
C GLU A 105 12.97 -1.97 1.39
N VAL A 106 12.28 -1.46 0.36
CA VAL A 106 11.33 -2.19 -0.50
C VAL A 106 12.08 -2.86 -1.65
N ALA A 107 13.03 -2.14 -2.27
CA ALA A 107 13.82 -2.67 -3.38
C ALA A 107 14.58 -3.95 -3.02
N GLU A 108 15.23 -3.97 -1.85
CA GLU A 108 16.08 -5.07 -1.39
C GLU A 108 15.35 -6.41 -1.21
N VAL A 109 14.02 -6.37 -1.01
CA VAL A 109 13.20 -7.56 -0.77
C VAL A 109 12.22 -7.84 -1.89
N SER A 110 12.21 -7.00 -2.93
CA SER A 110 11.36 -7.18 -4.11
C SER A 110 11.99 -8.18 -5.07
N VAL A 111 11.21 -9.16 -5.52
CA VAL A 111 11.64 -10.18 -6.49
C VAL A 111 10.62 -10.31 -7.61
N PRO A 112 11.02 -10.63 -8.86
CA PRO A 112 10.06 -10.90 -9.93
C PRO A 112 9.07 -11.99 -9.51
N TYR A 113 7.78 -11.75 -9.78
CA TYR A 113 6.65 -12.60 -9.40
C TYR A 113 6.43 -12.74 -7.88
N GLY A 114 7.15 -11.98 -7.05
CA GLY A 114 6.86 -11.80 -5.64
C GLY A 114 5.70 -10.84 -5.39
N SER A 115 5.38 -10.61 -4.11
CA SER A 115 4.29 -9.71 -3.71
C SER A 115 4.79 -8.36 -3.22
N VAL A 116 3.98 -7.32 -3.43
CA VAL A 116 4.15 -5.99 -2.88
C VAL A 116 2.77 -5.36 -2.68
N ALA A 117 2.59 -4.58 -1.63
CA ALA A 117 1.37 -3.78 -1.45
C ALA A 117 1.63 -2.33 -1.88
N VAL A 118 0.77 -1.82 -2.78
CA VAL A 118 0.82 -0.44 -3.29
C VAL A 118 -0.50 0.25 -2.98
N ASP A 119 -0.46 1.29 -2.15
CA ASP A 119 -1.64 1.91 -1.54
C ASP A 119 -2.60 0.87 -0.92
N GLY A 120 -2.04 -0.17 -0.30
CA GLY A 120 -2.79 -1.28 0.32
C GLY A 120 -3.31 -2.33 -0.64
N VAL A 121 -3.19 -2.14 -1.95
CA VAL A 121 -3.59 -3.14 -2.94
C VAL A 121 -2.49 -4.19 -3.05
N SER A 122 -2.81 -5.45 -2.78
CA SER A 122 -1.91 -6.58 -3.00
C SER A 122 -1.65 -6.76 -4.49
N MET A 123 -0.39 -6.61 -4.91
CA MET A 123 0.04 -6.71 -6.29
C MET A 123 1.19 -7.71 -6.45
N THR A 124 1.26 -8.30 -7.64
CA THR A 124 2.42 -9.09 -8.07
C THR A 124 3.46 -8.16 -8.70
N VAL A 125 4.72 -8.30 -8.30
CA VAL A 125 5.85 -7.66 -8.99
C VAL A 125 5.99 -8.30 -10.37
N ASN A 126 5.59 -7.56 -11.41
CA ASN A 126 5.65 -8.05 -12.78
C ASN A 126 7.09 -8.17 -13.27
N ALA A 127 7.89 -7.14 -13.02
CA ALA A 127 9.29 -7.06 -13.41
C ALA A 127 10.06 -6.09 -12.50
N LEU A 128 11.38 -6.12 -12.62
CA LEU A 128 12.29 -5.13 -12.03
C LEU A 128 13.07 -4.46 -13.18
N PRO A 129 12.50 -3.43 -13.84
CA PRO A 129 13.07 -2.89 -15.09
C PRO A 129 14.47 -2.29 -14.91
N LYS A 130 14.77 -1.77 -13.72
CA LYS A 130 16.07 -1.20 -13.34
C LYS A 130 16.21 -1.23 -11.81
N PRO A 131 17.44 -1.07 -11.27
CA PRO A 131 17.64 -1.01 -9.82
C PRO A 131 16.73 0.04 -9.15
N GLY A 132 16.06 -0.36 -8.07
CA GLY A 132 15.15 0.50 -7.32
C GLY A 132 13.80 0.77 -8.00
N VAL A 133 13.46 0.06 -9.09
CA VAL A 133 12.13 0.19 -9.73
C VAL A 133 11.40 -1.14 -9.75
N VAL A 134 10.17 -1.11 -9.26
CA VAL A 134 9.21 -2.22 -9.29
C VAL A 134 8.17 -1.92 -10.35
N GLN A 135 7.92 -2.87 -11.24
CA GLN A 135 6.83 -2.80 -12.21
C GLN A 135 5.64 -3.60 -11.74
N LEU A 136 4.45 -3.03 -11.87
CA LEU A 136 3.16 -3.70 -11.72
C LEU A 136 2.54 -3.96 -13.09
N SER A 137 1.73 -5.00 -13.19
CA SER A 137 0.78 -5.21 -14.28
C SER A 137 -0.63 -5.25 -13.69
N VAL A 138 -1.44 -4.24 -14.02
CA VAL A 138 -2.74 -4.00 -13.38
C VAL A 138 -3.87 -4.30 -14.36
N ILE A 139 -4.73 -5.24 -13.98
CA ILE A 139 -5.89 -5.64 -14.78
C ILE A 139 -7.03 -4.60 -14.69
N PRO A 140 -7.96 -4.57 -15.67
CA PRO A 140 -9.04 -3.58 -15.71
C PRO A 140 -9.90 -3.55 -14.45
N PHE A 141 -10.21 -4.72 -13.88
CA PHE A 141 -11.00 -4.81 -12.66
C PHE A 141 -10.35 -4.07 -11.49
N THR A 142 -9.04 -4.24 -11.28
CA THR A 142 -8.29 -3.55 -10.22
C THR A 142 -8.23 -2.05 -10.49
N CYS A 143 -8.05 -1.63 -11.75
CA CYS A 143 -8.08 -0.21 -12.11
C CYS A 143 -9.41 0.47 -11.79
N GLU A 144 -10.54 -0.23 -11.99
CA GLU A 144 -11.88 0.30 -11.73
C GLU A 144 -12.21 0.38 -10.23
N HIS A 145 -11.72 -0.58 -9.44
CA HIS A 145 -12.09 -0.73 -8.03
C HIS A 145 -11.08 -0.12 -7.04
N THR A 146 -9.96 0.41 -7.52
CA THR A 146 -8.91 1.02 -6.68
C THR A 146 -8.48 2.40 -7.19
N THR A 147 -7.56 3.05 -6.48
CA THR A 147 -6.90 4.28 -6.93
C THR A 147 -5.85 4.04 -8.01
N LEU A 148 -5.36 2.80 -8.18
CA LEU A 148 -4.22 2.49 -9.06
C LEU A 148 -4.48 2.86 -10.53
N GLY A 149 -5.72 2.70 -11.00
CA GLY A 149 -6.10 3.05 -12.37
C GLY A 149 -6.08 4.55 -12.69
N ARG A 150 -5.82 5.41 -11.68
CA ARG A 150 -5.77 6.88 -11.82
C ARG A 150 -4.36 7.44 -11.71
N LEU A 151 -3.38 6.60 -11.38
CA LEU A 151 -2.00 7.00 -11.18
C LEU A 151 -1.37 7.55 -12.46
N ARG A 152 -0.49 8.53 -12.29
CA ARG A 152 0.28 9.19 -13.34
C ARG A 152 1.73 9.32 -12.91
N PRO A 153 2.67 9.48 -13.86
CA PRO A 153 4.04 9.81 -13.51
C PRO A 153 4.11 11.04 -12.59
N GLY A 154 4.89 10.93 -11.51
CA GLY A 154 5.02 11.92 -10.44
C GLY A 154 4.10 11.69 -9.23
N ASP A 155 3.12 10.79 -9.30
CA ASP A 155 2.26 10.48 -8.16
C ASP A 155 3.04 9.68 -7.10
N GLY A 156 2.84 10.03 -5.83
CA GLY A 156 3.36 9.28 -4.68
C GLY A 156 2.44 8.14 -4.27
N VAL A 157 2.99 6.97 -3.95
CA VAL A 157 2.21 5.80 -3.47
C VAL A 157 2.81 5.23 -2.20
N HIS A 158 1.98 4.75 -1.28
CA HIS A 158 2.43 4.01 -0.12
C HIS A 158 2.90 2.62 -0.53
N LEU A 159 4.04 2.20 -0.02
CA LEU A 159 4.61 0.89 -0.28
C LEU A 159 4.78 0.11 1.02
N GLU A 160 4.24 -1.10 1.03
CA GLU A 160 4.59 -2.12 2.03
C GLU A 160 5.17 -3.32 1.28
N ALA A 161 6.42 -3.65 1.60
CA ALA A 161 7.07 -4.82 1.08
C ALA A 161 6.62 -6.10 1.79
N ASP A 162 6.70 -7.23 1.10
CA ASP A 162 6.32 -8.52 1.65
C ASP A 162 7.05 -8.83 2.97
N MET A 163 6.27 -9.10 4.01
CA MET A 163 6.75 -9.46 5.34
C MET A 163 7.72 -10.64 5.30
N ILE A 164 7.47 -11.64 4.46
CA ILE A 164 8.33 -12.83 4.32
C ILE A 164 9.71 -12.39 3.81
N GLY A 165 9.75 -11.54 2.78
CA GLY A 165 11.00 -10.98 2.25
C GLY A 165 11.79 -10.22 3.31
N LYS A 166 11.11 -9.41 4.14
CA LYS A 166 11.74 -8.69 5.26
C LYS A 166 12.36 -9.64 6.29
N TYR A 167 11.65 -10.71 6.69
CA TYR A 167 12.19 -11.71 7.63
C TYR A 167 13.39 -12.45 7.05
N VAL A 168 13.32 -12.87 5.78
CA VAL A 168 14.44 -13.55 5.11
C VAL A 168 15.66 -12.64 5.06
N ARG A 169 15.51 -11.37 4.66
CA ARG A 169 16.60 -10.39 4.66
C ARG A 169 17.21 -10.23 6.04
N GLN A 170 16.40 -10.07 7.08
CA GLN A 170 16.89 -9.92 8.46
C GLN A 170 17.72 -11.12 8.90
N ILE A 171 17.22 -12.34 8.67
CA ILE A 171 17.93 -13.58 9.02
C ILE A 171 19.27 -13.69 8.27
N LEU A 172 19.31 -13.29 6.99
CA LEU A 172 20.54 -13.33 6.20
C LEU A 172 21.56 -12.28 6.65
N ARG A 173 21.12 -11.05 6.98
CA ARG A 173 21.97 -10.00 7.55
C ARG A 173 22.60 -10.44 8.88
N ASP A 174 21.81 -11.02 9.77
CA ASP A 174 22.29 -11.51 11.08
C ASP A 174 23.30 -12.65 10.94
N ARG A 175 23.28 -13.37 9.82
CA ARG A 175 24.23 -14.46 9.49
C ARG A 175 25.42 -14.00 8.65
N GLY A 176 25.54 -12.71 8.34
CA GLY A 176 26.61 -12.16 7.50
C GLY A 176 26.54 -12.59 6.03
N ALA A 177 25.38 -13.03 5.55
CA ALA A 177 25.19 -13.54 4.19
C ALA A 177 24.75 -12.47 3.19
N VAL A 178 24.34 -11.29 3.67
CA VAL A 178 23.97 -10.12 2.87
C VAL A 178 24.49 -8.90 3.62
N GLU A 179 25.43 -8.16 3.04
CA GLU A 179 25.84 -6.82 3.51
C GLU A 179 24.83 -5.75 3.07
#